data_AF-A0A1Y6B7Z5-F1
#
_entry.id   AF-A0A1Y6B7Z5-F1
#
_cell.length_a   1.000
_cell.length_b   1.000
_cell.length_c   1.000
_cell.angle_alpha   90.00
_cell.angle_beta   90.00
_cell.angle_gamma   90.00
#
_symmetry.space_group_name_H-M   'P 1'
#
loop_
_entity.id
_entity.type
_entity.pdbx_description
1 polymer ?
#
loop_
_entity_poly.entity_id
_entity_poly.type
_entity_poly.pdbx_seq_one_letter_code
_entity_poly.pdbx_strand_id
1 'polypeptide(L)'
;MGRIGTQCGSRRIAQAIVILSYFFFQSVAFGEELIDRVVAEVNGEPITYSEVQEKVRKKVLVEVSPYPATKDDDEFTIALQDSINLKLILQKAEELDLEISDEELEIEIDKFIKRRNLTRDSLRQALAQEGMTYEQYRRDWRKQMLISQFQGREILPSVKITDKDVEIYYLQQTGASGESIKLTLRQLFIRIPSSGPDSVKKGKEEIVDRVYSELKDGLDFSKAVRVYSDSESGRENGGKMPPVLLKDLAPVFRQAIEGLDEKQFTAPVKVGPGAYFFYLEKKEFAGNDEFRKVKGQLGQRLRQEQIGDQTMKWIENQRRRSEIKIID
;
A
#
# COMPACT_ATOMS: atom_id res chain seq x y z
N MET A 1 62.65 -98.83 -32.35
CA MET A 1 61.65 -98.64 -33.42
C MET A 1 60.96 -97.30 -33.16
N GLY A 2 61.09 -96.24 -33.94
CA GLY A 2 61.87 -95.97 -35.13
C GLY A 2 61.90 -94.45 -35.41
N ARG A 3 63.01 -94.02 -36.03
CA ARG A 3 63.25 -92.83 -36.88
C ARG A 3 63.05 -91.43 -36.25
N ILE A 4 64.10 -90.62 -36.10
CA ILE A 4 64.96 -89.96 -37.11
C ILE A 4 64.23 -88.86 -37.89
N GLY A 5 64.80 -87.65 -37.87
CA GLY A 5 64.79 -86.69 -38.97
C GLY A 5 64.47 -85.25 -38.53
N THR A 6 65.46 -84.34 -38.44
CA THR A 6 65.89 -83.38 -39.52
C THR A 6 64.79 -82.40 -39.91
N GLN A 7 64.96 -81.09 -40.10
CA GLN A 7 66.07 -80.14 -40.24
C GLN A 7 65.40 -78.74 -40.15
N CYS A 8 65.98 -77.74 -39.49
CA CYS A 8 66.71 -76.62 -40.11
C CYS A 8 66.03 -75.96 -41.33
N GLY A 9 65.67 -74.68 -41.25
CA GLY A 9 65.19 -73.92 -42.41
C GLY A 9 64.69 -72.52 -42.07
N SER A 10 65.57 -71.54 -42.25
CA SER A 10 65.43 -70.12 -41.94
C SER A 10 64.39 -69.31 -42.72
N ARG A 11 64.01 -68.17 -42.12
CA ARG A 11 63.83 -66.83 -42.72
C ARG A 11 62.50 -66.47 -43.44
N ARG A 12 61.78 -65.51 -42.82
CA ARG A 12 61.29 -64.20 -43.33
C ARG A 12 59.78 -63.93 -43.11
N ILE A 13 59.54 -62.93 -42.26
CA ILE A 13 58.64 -61.75 -42.39
C ILE A 13 57.31 -61.94 -43.15
N ALA A 14 56.18 -61.81 -42.42
CA ALA A 14 54.94 -61.11 -42.83
C ALA A 14 54.02 -61.04 -41.59
N GLN A 15 53.97 -59.90 -40.89
CA GLN A 15 52.83 -58.95 -40.91
C GLN A 15 51.44 -59.59 -40.86
N ALA A 16 50.79 -59.50 -39.69
CA ALA A 16 49.33 -59.55 -39.57
C ALA A 16 48.91 -58.57 -38.46
N ILE A 17 48.56 -57.34 -38.87
CA ILE A 17 47.92 -56.33 -38.03
C ILE A 17 46.42 -56.67 -38.03
N VAL A 18 45.88 -56.99 -36.86
CA VAL A 18 44.45 -57.21 -36.64
C VAL A 18 43.76 -55.84 -36.60
N ILE A 19 42.94 -55.56 -37.63
CA ILE A 19 42.10 -54.35 -37.70
C ILE A 19 40.91 -54.56 -36.76
N LEU A 20 40.94 -53.90 -35.60
CA LEU A 20 39.79 -53.79 -34.70
C LEU A 20 38.99 -52.55 -35.13
N SER A 21 37.94 -52.74 -35.93
CA SER A 21 37.02 -51.68 -36.34
C SER A 21 36.16 -51.24 -35.16
N TYR A 22 36.60 -50.19 -34.46
CA TYR A 22 35.77 -49.43 -33.51
C TYR A 22 34.72 -48.66 -34.30
N PHE A 23 33.51 -49.20 -34.40
CA PHE A 23 32.34 -48.44 -34.84
C PHE A 23 32.04 -47.43 -33.72
N PHE A 24 32.56 -46.22 -33.86
CA PHE A 24 32.20 -45.08 -33.02
C PHE A 24 30.76 -44.70 -33.40
N PHE A 25 29.78 -45.35 -32.77
CA PHE A 25 28.40 -44.87 -32.77
C PHE A 25 28.44 -43.57 -31.96
N GLN A 26 28.66 -42.44 -32.64
CA GLN A 26 28.39 -41.15 -32.04
C GLN A 26 26.88 -41.10 -31.82
N SER A 27 26.48 -41.33 -30.58
CA SER A 27 25.19 -40.90 -30.08
C SER A 27 25.13 -39.40 -30.33
N VAL A 28 24.47 -39.00 -31.41
CA VAL A 28 23.99 -37.63 -31.55
C VAL A 28 22.97 -37.49 -30.43
N ALA A 29 23.40 -36.97 -29.29
CA ALA A 29 22.51 -36.49 -28.26
C ALA A 29 21.75 -35.32 -28.89
N PHE A 30 20.59 -35.62 -29.45
CA PHE A 30 19.58 -34.60 -29.70
C PHE A 30 19.31 -33.96 -28.34
N GLY A 31 19.79 -32.73 -28.16
CA GLY A 31 19.37 -31.89 -27.06
C GLY A 31 17.86 -31.77 -27.15
N GLU A 32 17.17 -32.27 -26.13
CA GLU A 32 15.75 -32.09 -25.95
C GLU A 32 15.54 -30.58 -25.78
N GLU A 33 15.11 -29.91 -26.85
CA GLU A 33 14.63 -28.54 -26.79
C GLU A 33 13.37 -28.60 -25.93
N LEU A 34 13.51 -28.28 -24.64
CA LEU A 34 12.42 -28.21 -23.70
C LEU A 34 11.42 -27.18 -24.23
N ILE A 35 10.36 -27.64 -24.90
CA ILE A 35 9.27 -26.78 -25.35
C ILE A 35 8.58 -26.27 -24.09
N ASP A 36 8.87 -25.02 -23.72
CA ASP A 36 8.24 -24.36 -22.58
C ASP A 36 6.75 -24.14 -22.88
N ARG A 37 5.88 -24.72 -22.05
CA ARG A 37 4.43 -24.71 -22.31
C ARG A 37 3.87 -23.31 -22.06
N VAL A 38 2.91 -22.90 -22.90
CA VAL A 38 2.11 -21.68 -22.69
C VAL A 38 0.99 -21.98 -21.71
N VAL A 39 0.84 -21.14 -20.69
CA VAL A 39 -0.20 -21.27 -19.63
C VAL A 39 -1.23 -20.15 -19.68
N ALA A 40 -0.91 -19.04 -20.33
CA ALA A 40 -1.88 -18.02 -20.68
C ALA A 40 -1.42 -17.23 -21.91
N GLU A 41 -2.35 -16.48 -22.50
CA GLU A 41 -2.12 -15.56 -23.60
C GLU A 41 -2.83 -14.23 -23.28
N VAL A 42 -2.14 -13.11 -23.52
CA VAL A 42 -2.68 -11.75 -23.32
C VAL A 42 -2.50 -10.97 -24.60
N ASN A 43 -3.59 -10.64 -25.28
CA ASN A 43 -3.61 -9.97 -26.58
C ASN A 43 -2.71 -10.65 -27.64
N GLY A 44 -2.69 -11.99 -27.66
CA GLY A 44 -1.87 -12.78 -28.57
C GLY A 44 -0.44 -13.05 -28.11
N GLU A 45 0.01 -12.45 -27.00
CA GLU A 45 1.33 -12.72 -26.44
C GLU A 45 1.30 -13.82 -25.37
N PRO A 46 2.15 -14.85 -25.47
CA PRO A 46 2.16 -15.96 -24.52
C PRO A 46 2.78 -15.56 -23.17
N ILE A 47 2.30 -16.23 -22.12
CA ILE A 47 2.89 -16.34 -20.79
C ILE A 47 3.23 -17.81 -20.59
N THR A 48 4.49 -18.10 -20.29
CA THR A 48 4.96 -19.48 -20.20
C THR A 48 4.96 -20.02 -18.78
N TYR A 49 4.94 -21.35 -18.64
CA TYR A 49 4.99 -22.01 -17.34
C TYR A 49 6.29 -21.68 -16.59
N SER A 50 7.42 -21.58 -17.30
CA SER A 50 8.69 -21.25 -16.66
C SER A 50 8.70 -19.85 -16.04
N GLU A 51 8.05 -18.86 -16.68
CA GLU A 51 7.91 -17.50 -16.16
C GLU A 51 7.08 -17.47 -14.86
N VAL A 52 5.94 -18.15 -14.85
CA VAL A 52 5.07 -18.24 -13.67
C VAL A 52 5.77 -18.98 -12.53
N GLN A 53 6.43 -20.10 -12.84
CA GLN A 53 7.21 -20.86 -11.86
C GLN A 53 8.41 -20.09 -11.32
N GLU A 54 9.09 -19.29 -12.15
CA GLU A 54 10.17 -18.42 -11.71
C GLU A 54 9.65 -17.41 -10.67
N LYS A 55 8.46 -16.87 -10.87
CA LYS A 55 7.81 -15.96 -9.92
C LYS A 55 7.46 -16.64 -8.60
N VAL A 56 6.89 -17.86 -8.64
CA VAL A 56 6.62 -18.67 -7.43
C VAL A 56 7.92 -18.94 -6.67
N ARG A 57 8.97 -19.43 -7.34
CA ARG A 57 10.26 -19.78 -6.72
C ARG A 57 10.95 -18.60 -6.07
N LYS A 58 10.95 -17.44 -6.72
CA LYS A 58 11.67 -16.27 -6.23
C LYS A 58 11.11 -15.76 -4.91
N LYS A 59 9.82 -15.97 -4.58
CA LYS A 59 9.13 -15.31 -3.45
C LYS A 59 9.35 -13.77 -3.43
N VAL A 60 9.81 -13.20 -4.54
CA VAL A 60 10.16 -11.78 -4.66
C VAL A 60 8.86 -11.04 -4.93
N LEU A 61 8.39 -10.38 -3.86
CA LEU A 61 7.51 -9.22 -3.96
C LEU A 61 8.16 -8.20 -4.90
N VAL A 62 7.83 -8.26 -6.18
CA VAL A 62 7.55 -7.00 -6.86
C VAL A 62 6.21 -6.59 -6.28
N GLU A 63 6.23 -5.56 -5.43
CA GLU A 63 5.05 -4.98 -4.78
C GLU A 63 4.20 -4.20 -5.80
N VAL A 64 3.82 -4.85 -6.91
CA VAL A 64 2.52 -4.56 -7.52
C VAL A 64 1.55 -5.30 -6.62
N SER A 65 0.97 -4.55 -5.68
CA SER A 65 0.07 -5.04 -4.64
C SER A 65 -0.93 -6.08 -5.20
N PRO A 66 -1.25 -7.14 -4.43
CA PRO A 66 -1.90 -8.34 -4.93
C PRO A 66 -3.18 -8.01 -5.68
N TYR A 67 -3.36 -8.69 -6.81
CA TYR A 67 -4.68 -9.17 -7.19
C TYR A 67 -5.39 -9.69 -5.92
N PRO A 68 -6.71 -9.53 -5.76
CA PRO A 68 -7.42 -10.20 -4.67
C PRO A 68 -7.41 -11.71 -4.97
N ALA A 69 -6.25 -12.35 -4.80
CA ALA A 69 -6.14 -13.77 -4.60
C ALA A 69 -7.11 -14.07 -3.48
N THR A 70 -8.12 -14.85 -3.80
CA THR A 70 -9.01 -15.35 -2.76
C THR A 70 -8.14 -16.19 -1.82
N LYS A 71 -8.52 -16.31 -0.55
CA LYS A 71 -7.75 -17.12 0.41
C LYS A 71 -7.60 -18.60 -0.02
N ASP A 72 -8.29 -19.00 -1.07
CA ASP A 72 -8.38 -20.35 -1.60
C ASP A 72 -7.49 -20.59 -2.84
N ASP A 73 -6.89 -19.56 -3.44
CA ASP A 73 -6.02 -19.70 -4.63
C ASP A 73 -4.63 -20.24 -4.25
N ASP A 74 -4.10 -21.17 -5.05
CA ASP A 74 -2.74 -21.68 -4.87
C ASP A 74 -1.65 -20.69 -5.35
N GLU A 75 -0.40 -20.89 -4.90
CA GLU A 75 0.71 -19.99 -5.23
C GLU A 75 0.92 -19.83 -6.75
N PHE A 76 0.61 -20.87 -7.53
CA PHE A 76 0.75 -20.83 -8.99
C PHE A 76 -0.30 -19.93 -9.63
N THR A 77 -1.56 -20.04 -9.19
CA THR A 77 -2.68 -19.23 -9.67
C THR A 77 -2.43 -17.76 -9.36
N ILE A 78 -1.95 -17.44 -8.16
CA ILE A 78 -1.56 -16.08 -7.78
C ILE A 78 -0.46 -15.56 -8.72
N ALA A 79 0.61 -16.33 -8.91
CA ALA A 79 1.73 -15.96 -9.77
C ALA A 79 1.31 -15.81 -11.25
N LEU A 80 0.36 -16.61 -11.73
CA LEU A 80 -0.20 -16.52 -13.07
C LEU A 80 -0.97 -15.21 -13.24
N GLN A 81 -1.86 -14.89 -12.28
CA GLN A 81 -2.63 -13.63 -12.31
C GLN A 81 -1.73 -12.40 -12.28
N ASP A 82 -0.69 -12.42 -11.43
CA ASP A 82 0.24 -11.30 -11.39
C ASP A 82 1.11 -11.22 -12.66
N SER A 83 1.40 -12.34 -13.31
CA SER A 83 2.10 -12.36 -14.60
C SER A 83 1.23 -11.77 -15.71
N ILE A 84 -0.08 -12.05 -15.71
CA ILE A 84 -1.05 -11.42 -16.61
C ILE A 84 -1.10 -9.90 -16.37
N ASN A 85 -1.19 -9.46 -15.11
CA ASN A 85 -1.23 -8.03 -14.77
C ASN A 85 0.07 -7.31 -15.20
N LEU A 86 1.22 -7.93 -14.96
CA LEU A 86 2.51 -7.42 -15.41
C LEU A 86 2.57 -7.30 -16.93
N LYS A 87 2.09 -8.31 -17.65
CA LYS A 87 2.04 -8.32 -19.13
C LYS A 87 1.23 -7.14 -19.67
N LEU A 88 0.06 -6.86 -19.08
CA LEU A 88 -0.76 -5.71 -19.45
C LEU A 88 -0.06 -4.37 -19.22
N ILE A 89 0.64 -4.21 -18.10
CA ILE A 89 1.43 -3.00 -17.83
C ILE A 89 2.54 -2.83 -18.87
N LEU A 90 3.27 -3.91 -19.18
CA LEU A 90 4.37 -3.87 -20.15
C LEU A 90 3.87 -3.57 -21.57
N GLN A 91 2.74 -4.15 -21.99
CA GLN A 91 2.08 -3.82 -23.26
C GLN A 91 1.70 -2.34 -23.32
N LYS A 92 1.18 -1.78 -22.23
CA LYS A 92 0.89 -0.34 -22.19
C LYS A 92 2.15 0.50 -22.22
N ALA A 93 3.22 0.08 -21.55
CA ALA A 93 4.49 0.78 -21.59
C ALA A 93 5.05 0.84 -23.01
N GLU A 94 4.96 -0.27 -23.76
CA GLU A 94 5.32 -0.34 -25.18
C GLU A 94 4.42 0.56 -26.04
N GLU A 95 3.10 0.56 -25.85
CA GLU A 95 2.16 1.46 -26.55
C GLU A 95 2.48 2.95 -26.31
N LEU A 96 3.13 3.29 -25.20
CA LEU A 96 3.53 4.65 -24.83
C LEU A 96 4.96 5.00 -25.28
N ASP A 97 5.61 4.12 -26.04
CA ASP A 97 7.00 4.20 -26.47
C ASP A 97 7.97 4.35 -25.28
N LEU A 98 7.67 3.67 -24.17
CA LEU A 98 8.56 3.63 -23.00
C LEU A 98 9.62 2.55 -23.18
N GLU A 99 10.87 2.98 -23.28
CA GLU A 99 12.03 2.09 -23.40
C GLU A 99 13.09 2.46 -22.37
N ILE A 100 13.87 1.45 -21.96
CA ILE A 100 15.01 1.62 -21.06
C ILE A 100 16.25 1.13 -21.79
N SER A 101 17.13 2.07 -22.15
CA SER A 101 18.39 1.74 -22.79
C SER A 101 19.32 0.98 -21.83
N ASP A 102 20.26 0.22 -22.40
CA ASP A 102 21.26 -0.50 -21.61
C ASP A 102 22.14 0.45 -20.78
N GLU A 103 22.43 1.64 -21.30
CA GLU A 103 23.20 2.66 -20.59
C GLU A 103 22.43 3.18 -19.37
N GLU A 104 21.16 3.56 -19.54
CA GLU A 104 20.31 4.01 -18.44
C GLU A 104 20.14 2.93 -17.36
N LEU A 105 19.97 1.68 -17.77
CA LEU A 105 19.88 0.55 -16.86
C LEU A 105 21.15 0.42 -16.00
N GLU A 106 22.33 0.41 -16.62
CA GLU A 106 23.59 0.28 -15.89
C GLU A 106 23.86 1.48 -14.98
N ILE A 107 23.48 2.70 -15.39
CA ILE A 107 23.56 3.89 -14.55
C ILE A 107 22.70 3.73 -13.28
N GLU A 108 21.47 3.24 -13.39
CA GLU A 108 20.60 3.04 -12.23
C GLU A 108 21.07 1.89 -11.32
N ILE A 109 21.58 0.79 -11.90
CA ILE A 109 22.20 -0.30 -11.15
C ILE A 109 23.42 0.21 -10.37
N ASP A 110 24.30 1.00 -11.00
CA ASP A 110 25.47 1.57 -10.34
C ASP A 110 25.10 2.55 -9.21
N LYS A 111 24.06 3.37 -9.40
CA LYS A 111 23.53 4.22 -8.32
C LYS A 111 23.04 3.39 -7.15
N PHE A 112 22.36 2.27 -7.40
CA PHE A 112 21.95 1.34 -6.34
C PHE A 112 23.14 0.73 -5.61
N ILE A 113 24.12 0.20 -6.34
CA ILE A 113 25.36 -0.37 -5.80
C ILE A 113 26.07 0.64 -4.89
N LYS A 114 26.26 1.87 -5.38
CA LYS A 114 26.90 2.95 -4.62
C LYS A 114 26.14 3.31 -3.34
N ARG A 115 24.81 3.45 -3.40
CA ARG A 115 23.98 3.76 -2.21
C ARG A 115 24.03 2.67 -1.15
N ARG A 116 24.25 1.42 -1.54
CA ARG A 116 24.37 0.27 -0.64
C ARG A 116 25.81 -0.02 -0.20
N ASN A 117 26.78 0.81 -0.61
CA ASN A 117 28.21 0.59 -0.39
C ASN A 117 28.69 -0.80 -0.86
N LEU A 118 28.12 -1.28 -1.98
CA LEU A 118 28.47 -2.56 -2.59
C LEU A 118 29.48 -2.36 -3.73
N THR A 119 30.01 -3.46 -4.25
CA THR A 119 30.74 -3.51 -5.52
C THR A 119 29.97 -4.36 -6.53
N ARG A 120 30.28 -4.22 -7.83
CA ARG A 120 29.67 -5.08 -8.87
C ARG A 120 29.99 -6.56 -8.63
N ASP A 121 31.18 -6.87 -8.16
CA ASP A 121 31.57 -8.25 -7.84
C ASP A 121 30.82 -8.79 -6.63
N SER A 122 30.65 -7.98 -5.57
CA SER A 122 29.87 -8.41 -4.41
C SER A 122 28.39 -8.61 -4.75
N LEU A 123 27.84 -7.79 -5.65
CA LEU A 123 26.48 -7.98 -6.17
C LEU A 123 26.36 -9.30 -6.95
N ARG A 124 27.29 -9.57 -7.89
CA ARG A 124 27.27 -10.82 -8.67
C ARG A 124 27.39 -12.06 -7.79
N GLN A 125 28.22 -12.00 -6.75
CA GLN A 125 28.34 -13.09 -5.78
C GLN A 125 27.04 -13.32 -5.01
N ALA A 126 26.39 -12.24 -4.54
CA ALA A 126 25.11 -12.33 -3.85
C ALA A 126 24.01 -12.92 -4.76
N LEU A 127 23.91 -12.45 -6.00
CA LEU A 127 22.95 -12.99 -6.98
C LEU A 127 23.20 -14.48 -7.26
N ALA A 128 24.46 -14.90 -7.40
CA ALA A 128 24.81 -16.30 -7.61
C ALA A 128 24.43 -17.18 -6.41
N GLN A 129 24.54 -16.68 -5.17
CA GLN A 129 24.09 -17.39 -3.97
C GLN A 129 22.57 -17.58 -3.94
N GLU A 130 21.82 -16.63 -4.51
CA GLU A 130 20.37 -16.71 -4.69
C GLU A 130 19.95 -17.47 -5.98
N GLY A 131 20.91 -18.01 -6.73
CA GLY A 131 20.65 -18.75 -7.97
C GLY A 131 20.21 -17.87 -9.16
N MET A 132 20.51 -16.58 -9.11
CA MET A 132 20.17 -15.60 -10.16
C MET A 132 21.41 -15.18 -10.96
N THR A 133 21.30 -15.13 -12.28
CA THR A 133 22.36 -14.58 -13.14
C THR A 133 22.27 -13.05 -13.22
N TYR A 134 23.40 -12.39 -13.55
CA TYR A 134 23.41 -10.94 -13.74
C TYR A 134 22.44 -10.49 -14.85
N GLU A 135 22.31 -11.26 -15.94
CA GLU A 135 21.37 -10.93 -17.02
C GLU A 135 19.90 -11.06 -16.60
N GLN A 136 19.57 -12.06 -15.78
CA GLN A 136 18.22 -12.16 -15.19
C GLN A 136 17.92 -10.95 -14.31
N TYR A 137 18.88 -10.56 -13.46
CA TYR A 137 18.77 -9.36 -12.63
C TYR A 137 18.58 -8.08 -13.46
N ARG A 138 19.39 -7.88 -14.51
CA ARG A 138 19.26 -6.75 -15.45
C ARG A 138 17.87 -6.69 -16.08
N ARG A 139 17.35 -7.83 -16.55
CA ARG A 139 16.02 -7.93 -17.15
C ARG A 139 14.92 -7.60 -16.15
N ASP A 140 14.99 -8.13 -14.93
CA ASP A 140 14.00 -7.87 -13.89
C ASP A 140 14.03 -6.40 -13.47
N TRP A 141 15.22 -5.80 -13.34
CA TRP A 141 15.39 -4.38 -13.06
C TRP A 141 14.84 -3.50 -14.18
N ARG A 142 15.08 -3.87 -15.45
CA ARG A 142 14.50 -3.17 -16.61
C ARG A 142 12.97 -3.16 -16.54
N LYS A 143 12.34 -4.29 -16.20
CA LYS A 143 10.89 -4.36 -15.98
C LYS A 143 10.44 -3.41 -14.87
N GLN A 144 11.17 -3.31 -13.75
CA GLN A 144 10.86 -2.36 -12.68
C GLN A 144 10.93 -0.91 -13.13
N MET A 145 11.94 -0.56 -13.92
CA MET A 145 12.09 0.79 -14.47
C MET A 145 10.92 1.12 -15.43
N LEU A 146 10.52 0.18 -16.28
CA LEU A 146 9.35 0.35 -17.16
C LEU A 146 8.06 0.54 -16.36
N ILE A 147 7.81 -0.27 -15.33
CA ILE A 147 6.64 -0.11 -14.45
C ILE A 147 6.66 1.28 -13.79
N SER A 148 7.82 1.73 -13.29
CA SER A 148 7.95 3.04 -12.67
C SER A 148 7.69 4.18 -13.66
N GLN A 149 8.17 4.07 -14.91
CA GLN A 149 7.90 5.07 -15.95
C GLN A 149 6.42 5.08 -16.35
N PHE A 150 5.82 3.90 -16.52
CA PHE A 150 4.39 3.73 -16.76
C PHE A 150 3.57 4.40 -15.66
N GLN A 151 3.85 4.10 -14.38
CA GLN A 151 3.16 4.71 -13.26
C GLN A 151 3.33 6.23 -13.24
N GLY A 152 4.53 6.73 -13.55
CA GLY A 152 4.78 8.16 -13.65
C GLY A 152 3.96 8.86 -14.73
N ARG A 153 3.70 8.19 -15.86
CA ARG A 153 3.00 8.76 -17.02
C ARG A 153 1.49 8.59 -16.97
N GLU A 154 1.01 7.40 -16.61
CA GLU A 154 -0.42 7.04 -16.66
C GLU A 154 -1.12 7.19 -15.31
N ILE A 155 -0.43 6.89 -14.20
CA ILE A 155 -1.06 6.79 -12.87
C ILE A 155 -0.90 8.08 -12.07
N LEU A 156 0.34 8.56 -11.95
CA LEU A 156 0.70 9.69 -11.09
C LEU A 156 -0.09 10.98 -11.36
N PRO A 157 -0.44 11.36 -12.61
CA PRO A 157 -1.24 12.57 -12.87
C PRO A 157 -2.63 12.53 -12.22
N SER A 158 -3.18 11.34 -11.95
CA SER A 158 -4.47 11.15 -11.28
C SER A 158 -4.37 11.21 -9.75
N VAL A 159 -3.17 11.06 -9.18
CA VAL A 159 -2.94 10.98 -7.73
C VAL A 159 -2.78 12.38 -7.16
N LYS A 160 -3.86 12.89 -6.54
CA LYS A 160 -3.87 14.17 -5.82
C LYS A 160 -3.93 13.90 -4.32
N ILE A 161 -2.92 14.37 -3.59
CA ILE A 161 -2.87 14.30 -2.13
C ILE A 161 -2.81 15.71 -1.59
N THR A 162 -3.79 16.03 -0.76
CA THR A 162 -3.87 17.28 -0.01
C THR A 162 -3.32 17.10 1.39
N ASP A 163 -3.01 18.20 2.06
CA ASP A 163 -2.69 18.19 3.48
C ASP A 163 -3.81 17.55 4.30
N LYS A 164 -5.08 17.77 3.91
CA LYS A 164 -6.23 17.21 4.60
C LYS A 164 -6.27 15.69 4.53
N ASP A 165 -5.88 15.11 3.40
CA ASP A 165 -5.82 13.65 3.24
C ASP A 165 -4.77 13.04 4.17
N VAL A 166 -3.63 13.72 4.34
CA VAL A 166 -2.57 13.27 5.26
C VAL A 166 -3.02 13.36 6.73
N GLU A 167 -3.80 14.38 7.09
CA GLU A 167 -4.42 14.47 8.42
C GLU A 167 -5.41 13.32 8.67
N ILE A 168 -6.31 13.06 7.71
CA ILE A 168 -7.30 11.97 7.81
C ILE A 168 -6.59 10.63 7.94
N TYR A 169 -5.56 10.40 7.12
CA TYR A 169 -4.75 9.19 7.16
C TYR A 169 -4.05 8.99 8.52
N TYR A 170 -3.47 10.05 9.09
CA TYR A 170 -2.88 9.98 10.44
C TYR A 170 -3.90 9.62 11.51
N LEU A 171 -5.09 10.24 11.45
CA LEU A 171 -6.18 9.99 12.41
C LEU A 171 -6.68 8.54 12.34
N GLN A 172 -6.82 7.99 11.13
CA GLN A 172 -7.24 6.59 10.92
C GLN A 172 -6.22 5.60 11.48
N GLN A 173 -4.93 5.85 11.29
CA GLN A 173 -3.88 4.91 11.68
C GLN A 173 -3.59 4.91 13.19
N THR A 174 -3.70 6.07 13.84
CA THR A 174 -3.32 6.24 15.25
C THR A 174 -4.51 6.19 16.20
N GLY A 175 -5.73 6.41 15.70
CA GLY A 175 -6.88 6.67 16.54
C GLY A 175 -6.74 7.94 17.39
N ALA A 176 -5.74 8.81 17.11
CA ALA A 176 -5.44 10.03 17.85
C ALA A 176 -6.44 11.15 17.52
N SER A 177 -7.74 10.90 17.74
CA SER A 177 -8.78 11.92 17.60
C SER A 177 -8.63 13.00 18.68
N GLY A 178 -8.27 12.63 19.92
CA GLY A 178 -8.25 13.58 21.04
C GLY A 178 -7.14 14.62 20.98
N GLU A 179 -5.90 14.21 20.69
CA GLU A 179 -4.72 15.06 20.92
C GLU A 179 -4.50 16.13 19.87
N SER A 180 -4.98 15.88 18.67
CA SER A 180 -4.73 16.72 17.50
C SER A 180 -5.98 17.44 17.00
N ILE A 181 -7.12 17.32 17.68
CA ILE A 181 -8.35 18.03 17.32
C ILE A 181 -8.50 19.27 18.20
N LYS A 182 -8.55 20.43 17.56
CA LYS A 182 -8.86 21.72 18.17
C LYS A 182 -10.29 22.10 17.85
N LEU A 183 -11.01 22.51 18.87
CA LEU A 183 -12.42 22.88 18.82
C LEU A 183 -12.57 24.37 19.08
N THR A 184 -13.45 25.00 18.31
CA THR A 184 -14.00 26.32 18.62
C THR A 184 -15.43 26.12 19.07
N LEU A 185 -15.71 26.45 20.33
CA LEU A 185 -16.97 26.14 20.99
C LEU A 185 -17.63 27.41 21.51
N ARG A 186 -18.97 27.34 21.64
CA ARG A 186 -19.72 28.19 22.56
C ARG A 186 -20.29 27.36 23.70
N GLN A 187 -20.36 27.95 24.89
CA GLN A 187 -20.92 27.33 26.08
C GLN A 187 -22.09 28.14 26.61
N LEU A 188 -23.17 27.44 26.95
CA LEU A 188 -24.26 27.94 27.79
C LEU A 188 -24.22 27.19 29.12
N PHE A 189 -24.20 27.91 30.24
CA PHE A 189 -24.19 27.32 31.58
C PHE A 189 -25.39 27.77 32.38
N ILE A 190 -26.13 26.82 32.97
CA ILE A 190 -27.20 27.08 33.93
C ILE A 190 -26.82 26.41 35.24
N ARG A 191 -26.78 27.19 36.33
CA ARG A 191 -26.51 26.70 37.68
C ARG A 191 -27.77 26.03 38.24
N ILE A 192 -27.61 24.78 38.67
CA ILE A 192 -28.64 24.02 39.38
C ILE A 192 -28.16 23.88 40.83
N PRO A 193 -28.76 24.59 41.79
CA PRO A 193 -28.32 24.53 43.19
C PRO A 193 -28.47 23.11 43.74
N SER A 194 -27.43 22.63 44.44
CA SER A 194 -27.42 21.31 45.09
C SER A 194 -28.12 21.29 46.45
N SER A 195 -28.45 22.47 46.99
CA SER A 195 -29.14 22.66 48.26
C SER A 195 -30.14 23.83 48.17
N GLY A 196 -31.12 23.85 49.07
CA GLY A 196 -32.22 24.81 49.08
C GLY A 196 -33.57 24.17 48.75
N PRO A 197 -34.64 24.98 48.58
CA PRO A 197 -35.98 24.45 48.32
C PRO A 197 -36.06 23.71 46.99
N ASP A 198 -36.73 22.56 46.96
CA ASP A 198 -36.92 21.74 45.75
C ASP A 198 -37.53 22.51 44.58
N SER A 199 -38.39 23.48 44.87
CA SER A 199 -39.01 24.36 43.86
C SER A 199 -37.98 25.16 43.05
N VAL A 200 -36.88 25.58 43.67
CA VAL A 200 -35.81 26.34 43.00
C VAL A 200 -35.04 25.43 42.05
N LYS A 201 -34.71 24.21 42.50
CA LYS A 201 -34.04 23.21 41.67
C LYS A 201 -34.90 22.84 40.46
N LYS A 202 -36.18 22.53 40.70
CA LYS A 202 -37.15 22.19 39.64
C LYS A 202 -37.31 23.32 38.63
N GLY A 203 -37.42 24.57 39.10
CA GLY A 203 -37.49 25.73 38.19
C GLY A 203 -36.25 25.88 37.30
N LYS A 204 -35.05 25.60 37.83
CA LYS A 204 -33.82 25.59 37.02
C LYS A 204 -33.79 24.43 36.02
N GLU A 205 -34.28 23.25 36.38
CA GLU A 205 -34.42 22.12 35.46
C GLU A 205 -35.41 22.42 34.33
N GLU A 206 -36.55 23.05 34.63
CA GLU A 206 -37.53 23.49 33.62
C GLU A 206 -36.93 24.54 32.66
N ILE A 207 -36.04 25.42 33.13
CA ILE A 207 -35.31 26.34 32.26
C ILE A 207 -34.35 25.57 31.33
N VAL A 208 -33.64 24.57 31.83
CA VAL A 208 -32.75 23.73 31.01
C VAL A 208 -33.54 23.05 29.88
N ASP A 209 -34.68 22.46 30.21
CA ASP A 209 -35.54 21.78 29.23
C ASP A 209 -36.10 22.76 28.19
N ARG A 210 -36.52 23.97 28.63
CA ARG A 210 -36.97 25.04 27.74
C ARG A 210 -35.88 25.47 26.77
N VAL A 211 -34.68 25.75 27.26
CA VAL A 211 -33.54 26.14 26.43
C VAL A 211 -33.27 25.08 25.36
N TYR A 212 -33.27 23.81 25.74
CA TYR A 212 -33.04 22.74 24.78
C TYR A 212 -34.14 22.66 23.71
N SER A 213 -35.40 22.86 24.08
CA SER A 213 -36.51 22.93 23.13
C SER A 213 -36.36 24.11 22.18
N GLU A 214 -36.11 25.32 22.69
CA GLU A 214 -35.97 26.51 21.86
C GLU A 214 -34.79 26.41 20.88
N LEU A 215 -33.66 25.81 21.31
CA LEU A 215 -32.53 25.54 20.42
C LEU A 215 -32.90 24.56 19.29
N LYS A 216 -33.69 23.52 19.59
CA LYS A 216 -34.21 22.59 18.57
C LYS A 216 -35.16 23.26 17.60
N ASP A 217 -35.93 24.24 18.08
CA ASP A 217 -36.86 25.04 17.27
C ASP A 217 -36.14 26.15 16.46
N GLY A 218 -34.79 26.20 16.51
CA GLY A 218 -33.97 27.08 15.69
C GLY A 218 -33.56 28.39 16.35
N LEU A 219 -33.70 28.52 17.67
CA LEU A 219 -33.13 29.65 18.40
C LEU A 219 -31.61 29.69 18.21
N ASP A 220 -31.08 30.85 17.82
CA ASP A 220 -29.63 31.06 17.73
C ASP A 220 -28.96 30.83 19.09
N PHE A 221 -27.91 29.99 19.09
CA PHE A 221 -27.25 29.59 20.33
C PHE A 221 -26.66 30.79 21.09
N SER A 222 -26.11 31.79 20.39
CA SER A 222 -25.54 32.97 21.04
C SER A 222 -26.59 33.85 21.71
N LYS A 223 -27.81 33.90 21.14
CA LYS A 223 -28.97 34.54 21.77
C LYS A 223 -29.43 33.77 23.01
N ALA A 224 -29.52 32.44 22.91
CA ALA A 224 -29.86 31.59 24.06
C ALA A 224 -28.86 31.82 25.22
N VAL A 225 -27.56 31.90 24.93
CA VAL A 225 -26.55 32.19 25.94
C VAL A 225 -26.80 33.54 26.62
N ARG A 226 -27.03 34.61 25.85
CA ARG A 226 -27.28 35.96 26.38
C ARG A 226 -28.47 36.03 27.33
N VAL A 227 -29.51 35.26 27.04
CA VAL A 227 -30.76 35.27 27.81
C VAL A 227 -30.69 34.37 29.04
N TYR A 228 -30.19 33.14 28.88
CA TYR A 228 -30.37 32.09 29.87
C TYR A 228 -29.12 31.71 30.67
N SER A 229 -27.92 32.12 30.22
CA SER A 229 -26.68 31.71 30.88
C SER A 229 -26.50 32.40 32.23
N ASP A 230 -26.16 31.61 33.25
CA ASP A 230 -25.76 32.10 34.58
C ASP A 230 -24.26 32.54 34.60
N SER A 231 -23.56 32.48 33.46
CA SER A 231 -22.19 33.01 33.31
C SER A 231 -22.20 34.41 32.70
N GLU A 232 -21.76 35.42 33.47
CA GLU A 232 -21.69 36.82 33.02
C GLU A 232 -20.87 37.00 31.75
N SER A 233 -19.61 36.54 31.78
CA SER A 233 -18.71 36.65 30.62
C SER A 233 -19.25 35.90 29.39
N GLY A 234 -19.95 34.78 29.61
CA GLY A 234 -20.65 34.06 28.57
C GLY A 234 -21.77 34.88 27.94
N ARG A 235 -22.59 35.59 28.74
CA ARG A 235 -23.65 36.46 28.22
C ARG A 235 -23.07 37.59 27.37
N GLU A 236 -22.02 38.24 27.85
CA GLU A 236 -21.38 39.36 27.14
C GLU A 236 -20.84 38.94 25.76
N ASN A 237 -20.15 37.80 25.68
CA ASN A 237 -19.48 37.36 24.46
C ASN A 237 -20.30 36.36 23.60
N GLY A 238 -21.53 36.05 24.01
CA GLY A 238 -22.39 35.07 23.35
C GLY A 238 -21.90 33.62 23.49
N GLY A 239 -21.20 33.32 24.58
CA GLY A 239 -20.76 31.99 24.99
C GLY A 239 -19.42 31.55 24.43
N LYS A 240 -18.71 32.41 23.68
CA LYS A 240 -17.45 32.04 23.02
C LYS A 240 -16.40 31.58 24.03
N MET A 241 -15.83 30.41 23.78
CA MET A 241 -14.69 29.88 24.54
C MET A 241 -13.39 30.16 23.78
N PRO A 242 -12.24 30.29 24.49
CA PRO A 242 -10.94 30.11 23.86
C PRO A 242 -10.88 28.76 23.13
N PRO A 243 -10.19 28.65 21.99
CA PRO A 243 -10.03 27.37 21.32
C PRO A 243 -9.39 26.32 22.24
N VAL A 244 -9.93 25.10 22.23
CA VAL A 244 -9.55 24.04 23.17
C VAL A 244 -9.26 22.74 22.42
N LEU A 245 -8.29 21.95 22.88
CA LEU A 245 -8.08 20.61 22.31
C LEU A 245 -9.14 19.65 22.84
N LEU A 246 -9.60 18.72 22.00
CA LEU A 246 -10.58 17.70 22.38
C LEU A 246 -10.09 16.89 23.60
N LYS A 247 -8.78 16.62 23.70
CA LYS A 247 -8.16 15.95 24.85
C LYS A 247 -8.18 16.75 26.16
N ASP A 248 -8.26 18.08 26.09
CA ASP A 248 -8.22 18.95 27.27
C ASP A 248 -9.63 19.12 27.88
N LEU A 249 -10.68 18.73 27.15
CA LEU A 249 -12.03 18.66 27.67
C LEU A 249 -12.18 17.51 28.68
N ALA A 250 -12.95 17.78 29.75
CA ALA A 250 -13.36 16.76 30.70
C ALA A 250 -14.10 15.61 29.98
N PRO A 251 -13.92 14.34 30.40
CA PRO A 251 -14.44 13.18 29.66
C PRO A 251 -15.92 13.24 29.31
N VAL A 252 -16.75 13.73 30.24
CA VAL A 252 -18.20 13.86 30.04
C VAL A 252 -18.57 14.88 28.95
N PHE A 253 -17.82 15.97 28.83
CA PHE A 253 -18.01 16.95 27.76
C PHE A 253 -17.48 16.44 26.43
N ARG A 254 -16.32 15.76 26.45
CA ARG A 254 -15.75 15.11 25.27
C ARG A 254 -16.74 14.14 24.65
N GLN A 255 -17.32 13.24 25.44
CA GLN A 255 -18.29 12.25 24.97
C GLN A 255 -19.51 12.92 24.33
N ALA A 256 -19.97 14.05 24.88
CA ALA A 256 -21.09 14.80 24.33
C ALA A 256 -20.74 15.49 23.00
N ILE A 257 -19.48 15.88 22.77
CA ILE A 257 -19.04 16.70 21.62
C ILE A 257 -18.40 15.88 20.51
N GLU A 258 -17.77 14.75 20.80
CA GLU A 258 -16.92 14.00 19.85
C GLU A 258 -17.67 13.60 18.56
N GLY A 259 -18.95 13.25 18.70
CA GLY A 259 -19.85 12.88 17.62
C GLY A 259 -20.67 14.04 17.01
N LEU A 260 -20.47 15.29 17.43
CA LEU A 260 -21.13 16.43 16.79
C LEU A 260 -20.45 16.82 15.49
N ASP A 261 -21.27 17.20 14.51
CA ASP A 261 -20.83 17.95 13.34
C ASP A 261 -20.71 19.45 13.65
N GLU A 262 -19.97 20.17 12.80
CA GLU A 262 -19.95 21.63 12.88
C GLU A 262 -21.36 22.21 12.76
N LYS A 263 -21.60 23.29 13.50
CA LYS A 263 -22.88 24.01 13.61
C LYS A 263 -23.99 23.23 14.30
N GLN A 264 -23.66 22.18 15.05
CA GLN A 264 -24.59 21.49 15.94
C GLN A 264 -24.37 21.87 17.41
N PHE A 265 -25.35 21.59 18.25
CA PHE A 265 -25.27 21.75 19.71
C PHE A 265 -25.60 20.45 20.45
N THR A 266 -25.07 20.31 21.66
CA THR A 266 -25.27 19.12 22.49
C THR A 266 -26.64 19.12 23.17
N ALA A 267 -27.10 17.94 23.57
CA ALA A 267 -28.06 17.83 24.67
C ALA A 267 -27.48 18.45 25.97
N PRO A 268 -28.33 18.80 26.96
CA PRO A 268 -27.84 19.31 28.24
C PRO A 268 -26.97 18.27 28.94
N VAL A 269 -25.72 18.64 29.22
CA VAL A 269 -24.76 17.83 29.98
C VAL A 269 -24.80 18.28 31.44
N LYS A 270 -25.41 17.47 32.31
CA LYS A 270 -25.52 17.76 33.75
C LYS A 270 -24.27 17.26 34.48
N VAL A 271 -23.52 18.15 35.12
CA VAL A 271 -22.29 17.85 35.87
C VAL A 271 -22.23 18.70 37.13
N GLY A 272 -22.16 18.07 38.29
CA GLY A 272 -22.17 18.79 39.57
C GLY A 272 -23.42 19.70 39.71
N PRO A 273 -23.29 20.94 40.21
CA PRO A 273 -24.41 21.89 40.35
C PRO A 273 -24.69 22.67 39.05
N GLY A 274 -24.58 22.01 37.89
CA GLY A 274 -24.57 22.69 36.59
C GLY A 274 -25.15 21.87 35.46
N ALA A 275 -25.86 22.55 34.54
CA ALA A 275 -26.20 22.04 33.22
C ALA A 275 -25.47 22.86 32.16
N TYR A 276 -24.78 22.17 31.25
CA TYR A 276 -23.96 22.76 30.21
C TYR A 276 -24.50 22.38 28.84
N PHE A 277 -24.52 23.34 27.91
CA PHE A 277 -24.71 23.10 26.50
C PHE A 277 -23.47 23.58 25.75
N PHE A 278 -23.08 22.85 24.73
CA PHE A 278 -22.01 23.27 23.84
C PHE A 278 -22.54 23.39 22.42
N TYR A 279 -22.07 24.39 21.69
CA TYR A 279 -22.26 24.52 20.25
C TYR A 279 -20.89 24.45 19.58
N LEU A 280 -20.75 23.56 18.60
CA LEU A 280 -19.52 23.36 17.86
C LEU A 280 -19.47 24.33 16.69
N GLU A 281 -18.66 25.39 16.78
CA GLU A 281 -18.48 26.32 15.65
C GLU A 281 -17.56 25.72 14.59
N LYS A 282 -16.47 25.09 15.02
CA LYS A 282 -15.42 24.57 14.14
C LYS A 282 -14.65 23.42 14.77
N LYS A 283 -14.32 22.40 13.98
CA LYS A 283 -13.51 21.24 14.34
C LYS A 283 -12.30 21.14 13.40
N GLU A 284 -11.12 21.45 13.92
CA GLU A 284 -9.89 21.50 13.13
C GLU A 284 -8.88 20.48 13.62
N PHE A 285 -8.11 19.92 12.71
CA PHE A 285 -6.90 19.21 13.08
C PHE A 285 -5.80 20.24 13.34
N ALA A 286 -5.40 20.42 14.59
CA ALA A 286 -4.29 21.28 14.99
C ALA A 286 -2.92 20.57 14.89
N GLY A 287 -2.94 19.25 14.66
CA GLY A 287 -1.79 18.38 14.77
C GLY A 287 -1.22 18.32 16.19
N ASN A 288 -0.23 17.46 16.35
CA ASN A 288 0.64 17.41 17.53
C ASN A 288 2.10 17.40 17.05
N ASP A 289 3.05 17.43 17.99
CA ASP A 289 4.47 17.42 17.64
C ASP A 289 4.89 16.14 16.91
N GLU A 290 4.22 15.02 17.19
CA GLU A 290 4.42 13.76 16.48
C GLU A 290 4.01 13.87 15.01
N PHE A 291 2.77 14.30 14.73
CA PHE A 291 2.26 14.52 13.38
C PHE A 291 3.18 15.43 12.58
N ARG A 292 3.67 16.54 13.16
CA ARG A 292 4.59 17.45 12.47
C ARG A 292 5.89 16.76 12.06
N LYS A 293 6.42 15.86 12.89
CA LYS A 293 7.63 15.07 12.58
C LYS A 293 7.38 14.05 11.48
N VAL A 294 6.20 13.42 11.46
CA VAL A 294 5.91 12.32 10.52
C VAL A 294 5.13 12.72 9.27
N LYS A 295 4.58 13.95 9.18
CA LYS A 295 3.71 14.41 8.08
C LYS A 295 4.28 14.11 6.70
N GLY A 296 5.57 14.39 6.49
CA GLY A 296 6.24 14.13 5.21
C GLY A 296 6.29 12.64 4.86
N GLN A 297 6.61 11.78 5.83
CA GLN A 297 6.65 10.33 5.64
C GLN A 297 5.24 9.76 5.40
N LEU A 298 4.24 10.25 6.14
CA LEU A 298 2.84 9.85 5.93
C LEU A 298 2.34 10.25 4.56
N GLY A 299 2.64 11.46 4.10
CA GLY A 299 2.29 11.91 2.75
C GLY A 299 2.92 11.05 1.66
N GLN A 300 4.16 10.60 1.85
CA GLN A 300 4.81 9.66 0.91
C GLN A 300 4.17 8.27 0.95
N ARG A 301 3.87 7.74 2.15
CA ARG A 301 3.21 6.43 2.28
C ARG A 301 1.82 6.45 1.64
N LEU A 302 1.01 7.45 1.97
CA LEU A 302 -0.31 7.64 1.37
C LEU A 302 -0.23 7.77 -0.15
N ARG A 303 0.83 8.43 -0.68
CA ARG A 303 1.08 8.49 -2.13
C ARG A 303 1.34 7.12 -2.73
N GLN A 304 2.17 6.30 -2.11
CA GLN A 304 2.46 4.96 -2.63
C GLN A 304 1.21 4.08 -2.60
N GLU A 305 0.43 4.13 -1.52
CA GLU A 305 -0.85 3.41 -1.42
C GLU A 305 -1.82 3.86 -2.52
N GLN A 306 -1.99 5.17 -2.73
CA GLN A 306 -2.85 5.70 -3.79
C GLN A 306 -2.36 5.33 -5.21
N ILE A 307 -1.05 5.31 -5.45
CA ILE A 307 -0.50 4.82 -6.73
C ILE A 307 -0.85 3.34 -6.93
N GLY A 308 -0.72 2.52 -5.89
CA GLY A 308 -1.13 1.11 -5.91
C GLY A 308 -2.62 0.96 -6.26
N ASP A 309 -3.50 1.64 -5.54
CA ASP A 309 -4.95 1.60 -5.75
C ASP A 309 -5.35 2.03 -7.18
N GLN A 310 -4.76 3.11 -7.68
CA GLN A 310 -5.04 3.59 -9.03
C GLN A 310 -4.47 2.66 -10.10
N THR A 311 -3.30 2.06 -9.86
CA THR A 311 -2.73 1.02 -10.74
C THR A 311 -3.69 -0.17 -10.81
N MET A 312 -4.25 -0.61 -9.69
CA MET A 312 -5.21 -1.72 -9.66
C MET A 312 -6.49 -1.40 -10.43
N LYS A 313 -7.07 -0.22 -10.22
CA LYS A 313 -8.23 0.24 -11.00
C LYS A 313 -7.91 0.31 -12.50
N TRP A 314 -6.70 0.73 -12.85
CA TRP A 314 -6.27 0.73 -14.24
C TRP A 314 -6.17 -0.70 -14.79
N ILE A 315 -5.53 -1.64 -14.07
CA ILE A 315 -5.43 -3.06 -14.45
C ILE A 315 -6.81 -3.66 -14.66
N GLU A 316 -7.75 -3.47 -13.73
CA GLU A 316 -9.11 -3.99 -13.84
C GLU A 316 -9.80 -3.51 -15.12
N ASN A 317 -9.64 -2.23 -15.44
CA ASN A 317 -10.19 -1.65 -16.67
C ASN A 317 -9.52 -2.21 -17.92
N GLN A 318 -8.20 -2.42 -17.89
CA GLN A 318 -7.49 -3.02 -19.02
C GLN A 318 -7.89 -4.47 -19.23
N ARG A 319 -7.98 -5.28 -18.17
CA ARG A 319 -8.42 -6.68 -18.25
C ARG A 319 -9.78 -6.83 -18.92
N ARG A 320 -10.71 -5.88 -18.72
CA ARG A 320 -12.02 -5.88 -19.40
C ARG A 320 -11.94 -5.58 -20.90
N ARG A 321 -10.85 -4.95 -21.36
CA ARG A 321 -10.63 -4.53 -22.75
C ARG A 321 -9.66 -5.43 -23.51
N SER A 322 -8.91 -6.27 -22.79
CA SER A 322 -7.92 -7.18 -23.35
C SER A 322 -8.49 -8.57 -23.59
N GLU A 323 -7.93 -9.27 -24.57
CA GLU A 323 -8.19 -10.69 -24.80
C GLU A 323 -7.24 -11.50 -23.90
N ILE A 324 -7.78 -12.12 -22.85
CA ILE A 324 -7.01 -12.94 -21.91
C ILE A 324 -7.53 -14.38 -21.97
N LYS A 325 -6.64 -15.31 -22.35
CA LYS A 325 -6.93 -16.75 -22.38
C LYS A 325 -6.02 -17.45 -21.37
N ILE A 326 -6.60 -18.19 -20.44
CA ILE A 326 -5.84 -19.10 -19.58
C ILE A 326 -5.92 -20.49 -20.22
N ILE A 327 -4.78 -21.16 -20.33
CA ILE A 327 -4.65 -22.47 -20.96
C ILE A 327 -4.37 -23.48 -19.86
N ASP A 328 -5.30 -24.42 -19.69
CA ASP A 328 -5.23 -25.52 -18.71
C ASP A 328 -4.21 -26.60 -19.11
#